data_AF-O51907-F1
#
_entry.id   AF-O51907-F1
#
_cell.length_a   1.000
_cell.length_b   1.000
_cell.length_c   1.000
_cell.angle_alpha   90.00
_cell.angle_beta   90.00
_cell.angle_gamma   90.00
#
_symmetry.space_group_name_H-M   'P 1'
#
loop_
_entity.id
_entity.type
_entity.pdbx_description
1 polymer ?
#
loop_
_entity_poly.entity_id
_entity_poly.type
_entity_poly.pdbx_seq_one_letter_code
_entity_poly.pdbx_strand_id
1 'polypeptide(L)'
;GVCTYVHALASVRSVDNAVGVDKVLPHNATIIRNLVMAAQFMHDHIVHFYHLHALDFVDVAGCLSADVKKTAEIAAAVAKTVRPNPKIVSSEADLQKTKDTVKGIVDSGRLGIFTNAYFLGGHPAYV
;
A
#
# COMPACT_ATOMS: atom_id res chain seq x y z
N GLY A 1 -5.33 15.91 4.89
CA GLY A 1 -5.40 15.45 3.49
C GLY A 1 -5.31 13.95 3.38
N VAL A 2 -4.20 13.36 3.85
CA VAL A 2 -3.99 11.90 3.87
C VAL A 2 -4.89 11.23 4.93
N CYS A 3 -4.74 11.63 6.19
CA CYS A 3 -5.62 11.22 7.30
C CYS A 3 -6.97 11.97 7.30
N THR A 4 -7.62 12.12 6.14
CA THR A 4 -8.72 13.06 5.84
C THR A 4 -9.89 13.14 6.84
N TYR A 5 -10.36 12.03 7.39
CA TYR A 5 -11.58 11.89 8.19
C TYR A 5 -11.36 12.00 9.71
N VAL A 6 -10.21 11.54 10.22
CA VAL A 6 -10.00 11.37 11.67
C VAL A 6 -10.17 12.68 12.45
N HIS A 7 -9.76 13.81 11.87
CA HIS A 7 -9.95 15.12 12.47
C HIS A 7 -11.42 15.54 12.54
N ALA A 8 -12.20 15.27 11.50
CA ALA A 8 -13.63 15.55 11.50
C ALA A 8 -14.36 14.72 12.55
N LEU A 9 -14.04 13.41 12.66
CA LEU A 9 -14.63 12.55 13.68
C LEU A 9 -14.23 12.96 15.10
N ALA A 10 -12.96 13.33 15.32
CA ALA A 10 -12.51 13.84 16.61
C ALA A 10 -13.23 15.15 17.00
N SER A 11 -13.39 16.07 16.04
CA SER A 11 -14.12 17.32 16.25
C SER A 11 -15.58 17.07 16.62
N VAL A 12 -16.30 16.24 15.87
CA VAL A 12 -17.72 15.95 16.14
C VAL A 12 -17.90 15.25 17.48
N ARG A 13 -17.02 14.29 17.83
CA ARG A 13 -17.04 13.66 19.17
C ARG A 13 -16.84 14.67 20.30
N SER A 14 -15.96 15.66 20.09
CA SER A 14 -15.70 16.70 21.09
C SER A 14 -16.93 17.59 21.31
N VAL A 15 -17.60 18.00 20.23
CA VAL A 15 -18.83 18.80 20.31
C VAL A 15 -19.98 17.97 20.90
N ASP A 16 -20.20 16.75 20.41
CA ASP A 16 -21.25 15.84 20.90
C ASP A 16 -21.14 15.64 22.41
N ASN A 17 -19.92 15.48 22.93
CA ASN A 17 -19.67 15.35 24.36
C ASN A 17 -19.97 16.65 25.13
N ALA A 18 -19.53 17.80 24.63
CA ALA A 18 -19.74 19.09 25.28
C ALA A 18 -21.23 19.45 25.43
N VAL A 19 -22.07 19.10 24.45
CA VAL A 19 -23.51 19.38 24.47
C VAL A 19 -24.37 18.18 24.90
N GLY A 20 -23.75 17.04 25.25
CA GLY A 20 -24.43 15.84 25.75
C GLY A 20 -25.17 15.00 24.71
N VAL A 21 -24.93 15.23 23.41
CA VAL A 21 -25.50 14.45 22.30
C VAL A 21 -24.91 13.03 22.24
N ASP A 22 -23.67 12.85 22.70
CA ASP A 22 -23.00 11.55 22.79
C ASP A 22 -23.81 10.50 23.59
N LYS A 23 -24.61 10.95 24.57
CA LYS A 23 -25.47 10.10 25.41
C LYS A 23 -26.72 9.55 24.70
N VAL A 24 -27.13 10.18 23.61
CA VAL A 24 -28.37 9.84 22.86
C VAL A 24 -28.09 9.54 21.40
N LEU A 25 -26.82 9.32 21.03
CA LEU A 25 -26.42 9.06 19.65
C LEU A 25 -27.04 7.75 19.15
N PRO A 26 -27.78 7.74 18.03
CA PRO A 26 -28.34 6.52 17.49
C PRO A 26 -27.26 5.50 17.14
N HIS A 27 -27.52 4.22 17.39
CA HIS A 27 -26.56 3.15 17.14
C HIS A 27 -26.01 3.14 15.71
N ASN A 28 -26.87 3.42 14.73
CA ASN A 28 -26.49 3.50 13.31
C ASN A 28 -25.48 4.61 13.02
N ALA A 29 -25.53 5.74 13.74
CA ALA A 29 -24.55 6.82 13.58
C ALA A 29 -23.16 6.38 14.06
N THR A 30 -23.08 5.63 15.16
CA THR A 30 -21.82 5.03 15.64
C THR A 30 -21.25 4.03 14.62
N ILE A 31 -22.09 3.15 14.08
CA ILE A 31 -21.67 2.19 13.05
C ILE A 31 -21.09 2.91 11.84
N ILE A 32 -21.79 3.92 11.29
CA ILE A 32 -21.32 4.67 10.13
C ILE A 32 -19.99 5.37 10.43
N ARG A 33 -19.86 6.06 11.57
CA ARG A 33 -18.60 6.71 11.98
C ARG A 33 -17.43 5.71 12.05
N ASN A 34 -17.68 4.52 12.58
CA ASN A 34 -16.66 3.47 12.67
C ASN A 34 -16.32 2.90 11.29
N LEU A 35 -17.30 2.68 10.41
CA LEU A 35 -17.05 2.20 9.04
C LEU A 35 -16.22 3.20 8.23
N VAL A 36 -16.50 4.51 8.32
CA VAL A 36 -15.72 5.53 7.62
C VAL A 36 -14.30 5.65 8.20
N MET A 37 -14.15 5.54 9.53
CA MET A 37 -12.84 5.49 10.17
C MET A 37 -12.04 4.26 9.75
N ALA A 38 -12.67 3.09 9.65
CA ALA A 38 -12.03 1.85 9.19
C ALA A 38 -11.63 1.94 7.71
N ALA A 39 -12.49 2.51 6.86
CA ALA A 39 -12.17 2.76 5.45
C ALA A 39 -10.93 3.66 5.31
N GLN A 40 -10.87 4.75 6.07
CA GLN A 40 -9.68 5.60 6.11
C GLN A 40 -8.45 4.82 6.59
N PHE A 41 -8.55 4.07 7.70
CA PHE A 41 -7.43 3.31 8.25
C PHE A 41 -6.83 2.36 7.20
N MET A 42 -7.68 1.59 6.52
CA MET A 42 -7.25 0.67 5.47
C MET A 42 -6.58 1.40 4.30
N HIS A 43 -7.18 2.50 3.82
CA HIS A 43 -6.62 3.29 2.73
C HIS A 43 -5.24 3.86 3.10
N ASP A 44 -5.15 4.52 4.26
CA ASP A 44 -3.95 5.22 4.71
C ASP A 44 -2.77 4.25 4.84
N HIS A 45 -3.00 3.10 5.49
CA HIS A 45 -1.92 2.14 5.73
C HIS A 45 -1.44 1.43 4.45
N ILE A 46 -2.33 1.11 3.52
CA ILE A 46 -1.95 0.52 2.23
C ILE A 46 -1.16 1.53 1.40
N VAL A 47 -1.64 2.78 1.32
CA VAL A 47 -0.95 3.83 0.57
C VAL A 47 0.41 4.13 1.19
N HIS A 48 0.48 4.30 2.51
CA HIS A 48 1.73 4.53 3.23
C HIS A 48 2.73 3.41 2.96
N PHE A 49 2.33 2.15 3.11
CA PHE A 49 3.24 1.04 2.91
C PHE A 49 3.80 1.01 1.49
N TYR A 50 2.95 1.00 0.46
CA TYR A 50 3.44 0.81 -0.92
C TYR A 50 4.01 2.05 -1.58
N HIS A 51 3.41 3.22 -1.37
CA HIS A 51 3.78 4.42 -2.12
C HIS A 51 4.77 5.32 -1.37
N LEU A 52 4.83 5.22 -0.03
CA LEU A 52 5.73 6.06 0.77
C LEU A 52 6.91 5.25 1.32
N HIS A 53 6.68 4.04 1.82
CA HIS A 53 7.69 3.33 2.61
C HIS A 53 8.38 2.18 1.86
N ALA A 54 7.70 1.52 0.92
CA ALA A 54 8.24 0.32 0.27
C ALA A 54 9.55 0.57 -0.48
N LEU A 55 9.75 1.78 -1.02
CA LEU A 55 10.98 2.13 -1.75
C LEU A 55 12.23 2.18 -0.86
N ASP A 56 12.07 2.20 0.46
CA ASP A 56 13.19 2.09 1.41
C ASP A 56 13.66 0.64 1.58
N PHE A 57 12.84 -0.35 1.18
CA PHE A 57 13.12 -1.78 1.34
C PHE A 57 13.20 -2.53 0.02
N VAL A 58 12.65 -1.97 -1.06
CA VAL A 58 12.56 -2.62 -2.38
C VAL A 58 13.43 -1.88 -3.38
N ASP A 59 14.44 -2.59 -3.90
CA ASP A 59 15.14 -2.16 -5.12
C ASP A 59 14.26 -2.42 -6.35
N VAL A 60 13.67 -1.35 -6.88
CA VAL A 60 12.80 -1.43 -8.05
C VAL A 60 13.59 -1.85 -9.31
N ALA A 61 14.82 -1.39 -9.49
CA ALA A 61 15.63 -1.73 -10.66
C ALA A 61 16.14 -3.18 -10.59
N GLY A 62 16.30 -3.74 -9.39
CA GLY A 62 16.67 -5.14 -9.17
C GLY A 62 15.74 -6.14 -9.85
N CYS A 63 14.47 -5.78 -10.11
CA CYS A 63 13.53 -6.65 -10.83
C CYS A 63 13.99 -6.98 -12.27
N LEU A 64 14.85 -6.14 -12.89
CA LEU A 64 15.36 -6.36 -14.24
C LEU A 64 16.22 -7.63 -14.33
N SER A 65 16.85 -8.03 -13.22
CA SER A 65 17.60 -9.29 -13.10
C SER A 65 16.78 -10.48 -12.57
N ALA A 66 15.52 -10.28 -12.17
CA ALA A 66 14.73 -11.34 -11.54
C ALA A 66 14.28 -12.43 -12.52
N ASP A 67 14.24 -13.68 -12.06
CA ASP A 67 13.57 -14.81 -12.74
C ASP A 67 12.07 -14.73 -12.48
N VAL A 68 11.28 -14.54 -13.54
CA VAL A 68 9.83 -14.34 -13.44
C VAL A 68 9.10 -15.59 -12.95
N LYS A 69 9.52 -16.78 -13.38
CA LYS A 69 8.91 -18.04 -12.95
C LYS A 69 9.15 -18.26 -11.46
N LYS A 70 10.39 -18.09 -11.01
CA LYS A 70 10.72 -18.18 -9.58
C LYS A 70 9.98 -17.12 -8.76
N THR A 71 9.82 -15.91 -9.30
CA THR A 71 9.05 -14.83 -8.65
C THR A 71 7.58 -15.23 -8.49
N ALA A 72 6.96 -15.85 -9.51
CA ALA A 72 5.58 -16.34 -9.42
C ALA A 72 5.42 -17.45 -8.38
N GLU A 73 6.39 -18.38 -8.30
CA GLU A 73 6.43 -19.42 -7.27
C GLU A 73 6.48 -18.82 -5.85
N ILE A 74 7.35 -17.82 -5.63
CA ILE A 74 7.44 -17.09 -4.35
C ILE A 74 6.13 -16.37 -4.04
N ALA A 75 5.55 -15.64 -5.02
CA ALA A 75 4.28 -14.93 -4.83
C ALA A 75 3.15 -15.88 -4.42
N ALA A 76 3.06 -17.06 -5.06
CA ALA A 76 2.08 -18.08 -4.71
C ALA A 76 2.32 -18.67 -3.30
N ALA A 77 3.58 -18.88 -2.92
CA ALA A 77 3.93 -19.35 -1.59
C ALA A 77 3.57 -18.33 -0.50
N VAL A 78 3.93 -17.05 -0.69
CA VAL A 78 3.59 -15.95 0.23
C VAL A 78 2.07 -15.80 0.36
N ALA A 79 1.32 -15.85 -0.75
CA ALA A 79 -0.13 -15.73 -0.71
C ALA A 79 -0.79 -16.83 0.15
N LYS A 80 -0.24 -18.05 0.15
CA LYS A 80 -0.72 -19.17 0.99
C LYS A 80 -0.49 -18.95 2.49
N THR A 81 0.52 -18.17 2.88
CA THR A 81 0.75 -17.81 4.29
C THR A 81 -0.35 -16.89 4.85
N VAL A 82 -0.99 -16.11 3.98
CA VAL A 82 -2.04 -15.16 4.36
C VAL A 82 -3.44 -15.78 4.23
N ARG A 83 -3.68 -16.60 3.19
CA ARG A 83 -4.95 -17.31 2.98
C ARG A 83 -4.70 -18.73 2.46
N PRO A 84 -5.35 -19.78 3.00
CA PRO A 84 -5.13 -21.16 2.55
C PRO A 84 -5.37 -21.39 1.05
N ASN A 85 -6.41 -20.76 0.48
CA ASN A 85 -6.77 -20.85 -0.93
C ASN A 85 -6.82 -19.44 -1.54
N PRO A 86 -5.65 -18.86 -1.90
CA PRO A 86 -5.60 -17.50 -2.41
C PRO A 86 -6.26 -17.44 -3.80
N LYS A 87 -7.23 -16.53 -3.97
CA LYS A 87 -7.94 -16.33 -5.25
C LYS A 87 -7.24 -15.34 -6.19
N ILE A 88 -6.36 -14.50 -5.63
CA ILE A 88 -5.65 -13.44 -6.35
C ILE A 88 -4.17 -13.64 -6.05
N VAL A 89 -3.42 -14.04 -7.06
CA VAL A 89 -1.96 -14.18 -7.05
C VAL A 89 -1.49 -13.70 -8.42
N SER A 90 -0.42 -12.91 -8.46
CA SER A 90 0.17 -12.46 -9.71
C SER A 90 0.62 -13.65 -10.55
N SER A 91 0.18 -13.70 -11.80
CA SER A 91 0.63 -14.72 -12.75
C SER A 91 2.04 -14.40 -13.26
N GLU A 92 2.71 -15.38 -13.87
CA GLU A 92 3.98 -15.15 -14.56
C GLU A 92 3.85 -14.05 -15.63
N ALA A 93 2.72 -13.99 -16.34
CA ALA A 93 2.47 -12.95 -17.33
C ALA A 93 2.32 -11.55 -16.70
N ASP A 94 1.65 -11.43 -15.56
CA ASP A 94 1.53 -10.15 -14.83
C ASP A 94 2.88 -9.65 -14.34
N LEU A 95 3.71 -10.58 -13.84
CA LEU A 95 5.05 -10.28 -13.35
C LEU A 95 6.00 -9.92 -14.49
N GLN A 96 5.93 -10.63 -15.63
CA GLN A 96 6.68 -10.26 -16.83
C GLN A 96 6.30 -8.87 -17.32
N LYS A 97 5.00 -8.56 -17.40
CA LYS A 97 4.52 -7.22 -17.78
C LYS A 97 5.04 -6.13 -16.83
N THR A 98 5.10 -6.42 -15.54
CA THR A 98 5.66 -5.49 -14.54
C THR A 98 7.14 -5.25 -14.80
N LYS A 99 7.92 -6.31 -15.03
CA LYS A 99 9.35 -6.24 -15.37
C LYS A 99 9.58 -5.44 -16.65
N ASP A 100 8.79 -5.68 -17.68
CA ASP A 100 8.87 -4.97 -18.96
C ASP A 100 8.53 -3.47 -18.82
N THR A 101 7.56 -3.15 -17.95
CA THR A 101 7.19 -1.76 -17.64
C THR A 101 8.35 -1.03 -16.96
N VAL A 102 8.96 -1.66 -15.94
CA VAL A 102 10.14 -1.08 -15.28
C VAL A 102 11.30 -0.94 -16.25
N LYS A 103 11.52 -1.95 -17.11
CA LYS A 103 12.55 -1.90 -18.16
C LYS A 103 12.34 -0.71 -19.08
N GLY A 104 11.12 -0.48 -19.56
CA GLY A 104 10.79 0.66 -20.42
C GLY A 104 11.07 2.00 -19.74
N ILE A 105 10.78 2.13 -18.45
CA ILE A 105 11.09 3.36 -17.68
C ILE A 105 12.61 3.57 -17.60
N VAL A 106 13.37 2.52 -17.24
CA VAL A 106 14.83 2.60 -17.10
C VAL A 106 15.52 2.88 -18.43
N ASP A 107 15.17 2.13 -19.49
CA ASP A 107 15.74 2.28 -20.83
C ASP A 107 15.45 3.67 -21.43
N SER A 108 14.34 4.32 -21.03
CA SER A 108 14.00 5.67 -21.50
C SER A 108 14.89 6.78 -20.94
N GLY A 109 15.62 6.52 -19.84
CA GLY A 109 16.36 7.53 -19.08
C GLY A 109 15.46 8.55 -18.35
N ARG A 110 14.13 8.43 -18.44
CA ARG A 110 13.15 9.32 -17.80
C ARG A 110 12.55 8.64 -16.58
N LEU A 111 13.33 8.61 -15.50
CA LEU A 111 13.03 7.79 -14.32
C LEU A 111 11.91 8.35 -13.42
N GLY A 112 11.48 9.59 -13.64
CA GLY A 112 10.37 10.20 -12.89
C GLY A 112 10.64 10.20 -11.39
N ILE A 113 9.73 9.58 -10.62
CA ILE A 113 9.85 9.46 -9.16
C ILE A 113 11.08 8.65 -8.70
N PHE A 114 11.70 7.87 -9.61
CA PHE A 114 12.90 7.09 -9.30
C PHE A 114 14.21 7.85 -9.58
N THR A 115 14.15 9.08 -10.10
CA THR A 115 15.35 9.89 -10.34
C THR A 115 16.16 10.04 -9.04
N ASN A 116 17.45 9.68 -9.07
CA ASN A 116 18.36 9.68 -7.92
C ASN A 116 17.95 8.79 -6.74
N ALA A 117 17.09 7.79 -6.96
CA ALA A 117 16.73 6.86 -5.90
C ALA A 117 17.95 6.03 -5.44
N TYR A 118 18.05 5.78 -4.13
CA TYR A 118 19.19 5.08 -3.53
C TYR A 118 19.39 3.65 -4.04
N PHE A 119 18.33 3.01 -4.51
CA PHE A 119 18.44 1.67 -5.10
C PHE A 119 19.11 1.66 -6.49
N LEU A 120 19.15 2.78 -7.23
CA LEU A 120 19.74 2.85 -8.59
C LEU A 120 21.27 2.74 -8.65
N GLY A 121 21.94 2.50 -7.51
CA GLY A 121 23.37 2.27 -7.42
C GLY A 121 23.75 1.06 -6.57
N GLY A 122 22.80 0.17 -6.24
CA GLY A 122 23.06 -1.03 -5.44
C GLY A 122 23.46 -0.71 -4.00
N HIS A 123 22.73 0.22 -3.35
CA HIS A 123 23.00 0.59 -1.97
C HIS A 123 22.97 -0.67 -1.06
N PRO A 124 24.02 -0.92 -0.24
CA PRO A 124 24.26 -2.21 0.40
C PRO A 124 23.21 -2.62 1.45
N ALA A 125 22.34 -1.70 1.86
CA ALA A 125 21.23 -2.01 2.77
C ALA A 125 20.02 -2.66 2.08
N TYR A 126 19.92 -2.60 0.75
CA TYR A 126 18.95 -3.41 0.01
C TYR A 126 19.52 -4.82 -0.14
N VAL A 127 18.97 -5.76 0.63
CA VAL A 127 19.39 -7.18 0.72
C VAL A 127 18.27 -8.11 0.31
#